data_AF-A0AAP4BAR0-F1
#
_entry.id   AF-A0AAP4BAR0-F1
#
_cell.length_a   1.000
_cell.length_b   1.000
_cell.length_c   1.000
_cell.angle_alpha   90.00
_cell.angle_beta   90.00
_cell.angle_gamma   90.00
#
_symmetry.space_group_name_H-M   'P 1'
#
loop_
_entity.id
_entity.type
_entity.pdbx_description
1 polymer ?
#
loop_
_entity_poly.entity_id
_entity_poly.type
_entity_poly.pdbx_seq_one_letter_code
_entity_poly.pdbx_strand_id
1 'polypeptide(L)' 'MCKSFMDMEDGDFCFTTSDNMAMDSEGHMMMRMGDNMAMDMDSGELHMVSSWDDDDDE' A
#
# COMPACT_ATOMS: atom_id res chain seq x y z
N MET A 1 -3.17 6.89 -13.14
CA MET A 1 -2.23 7.75 -12.37
C MET A 1 -1.59 6.87 -11.30
N CYS A 2 -0.35 7.08 -10.85
CA CYS A 2 0.11 6.34 -9.66
C CYS A 2 -0.70 6.83 -8.46
N LYS A 3 -1.45 5.94 -7.82
CA LYS A 3 -2.14 6.23 -6.57
C LYS A 3 -1.11 6.19 -5.43
N SER A 4 -1.30 7.03 -4.44
CA SER A 4 -0.48 7.00 -3.22
C SER A 4 -1.40 6.94 -2.03
N PHE A 5 -1.08 6.08 -1.09
CA PHE A 5 -1.79 5.94 0.18
C PHE A 5 -0.80 6.07 1.33
N MET A 6 -1.31 6.35 2.53
CA MET A 6 -0.51 6.53 3.73
C MET A 6 -0.63 5.28 4.60
N ASP A 7 0.49 4.75 5.05
CA ASP A 7 0.52 3.80 6.14
C ASP A 7 0.15 4.54 7.44
N MET A 8 -0.94 4.12 8.08
CA MET A 8 -1.40 4.75 9.32
C MET A 8 -0.68 4.21 10.55
N GLU A 9 0.04 3.10 10.41
CA GLU A 9 0.79 2.46 11.48
C GLU A 9 2.17 3.09 11.62
N ASP A 10 2.92 3.16 10.51
CA ASP A 10 4.27 3.71 10.49
C ASP A 10 4.31 5.20 10.09
N GLY A 11 3.26 5.70 9.46
CA GLY A 11 3.18 7.11 9.03
C GLY A 11 3.89 7.40 7.71
N ASP A 12 4.25 6.36 6.95
CA ASP A 12 4.98 6.47 5.69
C ASP A 12 4.05 6.55 4.48
N PHE A 13 4.58 7.09 3.38
CA PHE A 13 3.86 7.20 2.12
C PHE A 13 4.17 6.04 1.19
N CYS A 14 3.13 5.34 0.77
CA CYS A 14 3.21 4.24 -0.16
C CYS A 14 2.69 4.68 -1.53
N PHE A 15 3.40 4.26 -2.57
CA PHE A 15 3.08 4.55 -3.96
C PHE A 15 2.73 3.25 -4.65
N THR A 16 1.51 3.16 -5.21
CA THR A 16 1.08 1.99 -5.98
C THR A 16 1.92 1.87 -7.23
N THR A 17 2.61 0.73 -7.39
CA THR A 17 3.34 0.40 -8.62
C THR A 17 2.44 -0.37 -9.59
N SER A 18 1.44 -1.07 -9.05
CA SER A 18 0.49 -1.94 -9.73
C SER A 18 -0.83 -1.96 -8.95
N ASP A 19 -1.87 -2.57 -9.50
CA ASP A 19 -3.20 -2.66 -8.87
C ASP A 19 -3.14 -3.26 -7.44
N ASN A 20 -2.23 -4.20 -7.22
CA ASN A 20 -2.06 -4.91 -5.94
C ASN A 20 -0.65 -4.83 -5.34
N MET A 21 0.24 -4.01 -5.88
CA MET A 21 1.57 -3.78 -5.28
C MET A 21 1.87 -2.30 -5.14
N ALA A 22 2.57 -1.98 -4.07
CA ALA A 22 3.04 -0.64 -3.77
C ALA A 22 4.48 -0.70 -3.24
N MET A 23 5.12 0.45 -3.23
CA MET A 23 6.42 0.66 -2.62
C MET A 23 6.31 1.83 -1.65
N ASP A 24 6.79 1.66 -0.43
CA ASP A 24 6.86 2.75 0.54
C ASP A 24 7.96 3.76 0.18
N SER A 25 8.05 4.85 0.93
CA SER A 25 9.09 5.86 0.74
C SER A 25 10.49 5.40 1.14
N GLU A 26 10.61 4.30 1.89
CA GLU A 26 11.87 3.70 2.34
C GLU A 26 12.41 2.66 1.33
N GLY A 27 11.58 2.20 0.40
CA GLY A 27 11.88 1.22 -0.61
C GLY A 27 11.41 -0.21 -0.31
N HIS A 28 10.60 -0.44 0.74
CA HIS A 28 9.98 -1.74 0.99
C HIS A 28 8.80 -1.96 0.05
N MET A 29 8.61 -3.23 -0.33
CA MET A 29 7.52 -3.63 -1.21
C MET A 29 6.31 -4.10 -0.40
N MET A 30 5.16 -3.49 -0.69
CA MET A 30 3.89 -3.77 -0.05
C MET A 30 2.93 -4.45 -1.04
N MET A 31 2.15 -5.41 -0.57
CA MET A 31 1.10 -6.07 -1.34
C MET A 31 -0.28 -5.74 -0.79
N ARG A 32 -1.23 -5.44 -1.67
CA ARG A 32 -2.62 -5.15 -1.30
C ARG A 32 -3.29 -6.42 -0.76
N MET A 33 -3.75 -6.37 0.47
CA MET A 33 -4.54 -7.43 1.10
C MET A 33 -6.02 -7.06 1.22
N GLY A 34 -6.34 -5.77 1.09
CA GLY A 34 -7.70 -5.24 1.02
C GLY A 34 -7.69 -3.72 0.85
N ASP A 35 -8.86 -3.10 0.96
CA ASP A 35 -9.02 -1.65 0.72
C ASP A 35 -8.27 -0.79 1.75
N ASN A 36 -8.00 -1.32 2.96
CA ASN A 36 -7.30 -0.60 4.03
C ASN A 36 -6.19 -1.45 4.67
N MET A 37 -5.72 -2.48 3.96
CA MET A 37 -4.71 -3.40 4.48
C MET A 37 -3.66 -3.70 3.41
N ALA A 38 -2.41 -3.56 3.79
CA ALA A 38 -1.25 -3.93 3.01
C ALA A 38 -0.40 -4.95 3.78
N MET A 39 0.36 -5.77 3.08
CA MET A 39 1.34 -6.68 3.67
C MET A 39 2.74 -6.29 3.20
N ASP A 40 3.68 -6.16 4.12
CA ASP A 40 5.08 -6.02 3.79
C ASP A 40 5.64 -7.36 3.28
N MET A 41 6.24 -7.34 2.10
CA MET A 41 6.85 -8.52 1.48
C MET A 41 8.22 -8.87 2.06
N ASP A 42 8.88 -7.93 2.72
CA ASP A 42 10.19 -8.13 3.35
C ASP A 42 10.04 -8.76 4.75
N SER A 43 9.15 -8.23 5.59
CA SER A 43 8.86 -8.77 6.94
C SER A 43 7.71 -9.79 7.00
N GLY A 44 6.73 -9.71 6.09
CA GLY A 44 5.48 -10.47 6.15
C GLY A 44 4.43 -9.90 7.10
N GLU A 45 4.64 -8.69 7.64
CA GLU A 45 3.72 -8.03 8.56
C GLU A 45 2.55 -7.36 7.81
N LEU A 46 1.41 -7.23 8.50
CA LEU A 46 0.21 -6.60 7.96
C LEU A 46 0.09 -5.19 8.50
N HIS A 47 0.06 -4.20 7.61
CA HIS A 47 -0.01 -2.79 7.94
C HIS A 47 -1.38 -2.24 7.58
N MET A 48 -1.93 -1.40 8.46
CA MET A 48 -3.19 -0.71 8.21
C MET A 48 -2.95 0.59 7.43
N VAL A 49 -3.49 0.64 6.22
CA VAL A 49 -3.25 1.74 5.29
C VAL A 49 -4.53 2.55 5.05
N SER A 50 -4.37 3.81 4.68
CA SER A 50 -5.49 4.59 4.14
C SER A 50 -6.00 3.94 2.86
N SER A 51 -7.23 4.29 2.44
CA SER A 51 -7.90 3.75 1.25
C SER A 51 -6.94 3.49 0.08
N TRP A 52 -6.62 2.22 -0.12
CA TRP A 52 -5.90 1.68 -1.26
C TRP A 52 -6.97 1.20 -2.24
N ASP A 53 -7.65 2.16 -2.86
CA ASP A 53 -8.68 1.92 -3.87
C ASP A 53 -8.05 1.36 -5.14
N ASP A 54 -8.59 0.23 -5.60
CA ASP A 54 -8.34 -0.24 -6.97
C ASP A 54 -8.91 0.79 -7.96
N ASP A 55 -8.35 0.92 -9.16
CA ASP A 55 -8.89 1.84 -10.19
C ASP A 55 -10.22 1.33 -10.80
N ASP A 56 -10.86 0.33 -10.20
CA ASP A 56 -12.15 -0.25 -10.64
C ASP A 56 -13.38 0.60 -10.28
N ASP A 57 -13.23 1.68 -9.50
CA ASP A 57 -14.28 2.68 -9.26
C ASP A 57 -14.11 3.89 -10.21
N GLU A 58 -14.66 3.78 -11.44
CA GLU A 58 -14.82 4.87 -12.43
C GLU A 58 -15.97 5.83 -12.09
#